data_AF-A0A1Z9RMR1-F1
#
_entry.id   AF-A0A1Z9RMR1-F1
#
_cell.length_a   1.000
_cell.length_b   1.000
_cell.length_c   1.000
_cell.angle_alpha   90.00
_cell.angle_beta   90.00
_cell.angle_gamma   90.00
#
_symmetry.space_group_name_H-M   'P 1'
#
loop_
_entity.id
_entity.type
_entity.pdbx_description
1 polymer ?
#
loop_
_entity_poly.entity_id
_entity_poly.type
_entity_poly.pdbx_seq_one_letter_code
_entity_poly.pdbx_strand_id
1 'polypeptide(L)'
;MAVSDRVSVRSELSAPSQIPVDDTSDFGSCKPSAVTAGLISLTQNLGLSWFGKRLTYLLRRIGLLMMGECADVTIFGARLRIYPHNNVSEKRVLFATQLFDPAERDALKALAAPGAVFL
;
A
#
# COMPACT_ATOMS: atom_id res chain seq x y z
N MET A 1 20.62 7.38 49.69
CA MET A 1 19.36 7.29 48.93
C MET A 1 19.11 8.63 48.28
N ALA A 2 19.21 8.72 46.95
CA ALA A 2 18.61 9.74 46.10
C ALA A 2 18.94 9.35 44.64
N VAL A 3 18.10 8.50 44.06
CA VAL A 3 18.09 8.21 42.63
C VAL A 3 16.95 9.02 42.05
N SER A 4 17.27 10.17 41.46
CA SER A 4 16.35 10.88 40.57
C SER A 4 17.21 11.77 39.67
N ASP A 5 16.72 12.03 38.46
CA ASP A 5 17.26 12.96 37.46
C ASP A 5 18.05 12.33 36.30
N ARG A 6 17.52 11.21 35.78
CA ARG A 6 17.74 10.81 34.38
C ARG A 6 16.43 10.60 33.61
N VAL A 7 15.45 11.47 33.82
CA VAL A 7 14.17 11.45 33.06
C VAL A 7 13.96 12.78 32.34
N SER A 8 14.95 13.25 31.57
CA SER A 8 14.80 14.49 30.79
C SER A 8 15.34 14.44 29.36
N VAL A 9 15.71 13.26 28.84
CA VAL A 9 16.23 13.15 27.46
C VAL A 9 15.67 11.90 26.80
N ARG A 10 14.40 11.95 26.39
CA ARG A 10 13.77 11.03 25.40
C ARG A 10 12.33 11.43 25.02
N SER A 11 11.94 12.69 25.26
CA SER A 11 10.66 13.24 24.80
C SER A 11 10.81 13.94 23.45
N GLU A 12 11.52 13.30 22.53
CA GLU A 12 11.42 13.56 21.09
C GLU A 12 11.14 12.23 20.40
N LEU A 13 10.07 11.57 20.83
CA LEU A 13 9.43 10.53 20.03
C LEU A 13 8.91 11.25 18.79
N SER A 14 9.69 11.14 17.71
CA SER A 14 9.33 11.37 16.31
C SER A 14 7.82 11.47 16.16
N ALA A 15 7.33 12.63 15.74
CA ALA A 15 5.94 12.78 15.32
C ALA A 15 5.56 11.54 14.49
N PRO A 16 4.41 10.89 14.77
CA PRO A 16 3.97 9.79 13.92
C PRO A 16 4.02 10.34 12.50
N SER A 17 4.70 9.66 11.59
CA SER A 17 4.78 10.10 10.20
C SER A 17 3.35 10.08 9.66
N GLN A 18 2.63 11.18 9.80
CA GLN A 18 1.26 11.29 9.35
C GLN A 18 1.34 11.26 7.84
N ILE A 19 0.88 10.14 7.29
CA ILE A 19 0.64 10.05 5.85
C ILE A 19 -0.49 11.04 5.60
N PRO A 20 -0.31 12.06 4.74
CA PRO A 20 -1.38 12.99 4.42
C PRO A 20 -2.44 12.22 3.62
N VAL A 21 -3.47 11.74 4.31
CA VAL A 21 -4.62 11.05 3.72
C VAL A 21 -5.63 12.10 3.26
N ASP A 22 -6.07 11.99 2.02
CA ASP A 22 -7.08 12.84 1.41
C ASP A 22 -8.41 12.10 1.36
N ASP A 23 -9.26 12.43 2.33
CA ASP A 23 -10.62 11.92 2.48
C ASP A 23 -11.67 12.87 1.87
N THR A 24 -11.25 13.97 1.23
CA THR A 24 -12.15 15.01 0.72
C THR A 24 -12.32 14.96 -0.78
N SER A 25 -11.27 14.64 -1.53
CA SER A 25 -11.34 14.58 -2.99
C SER A 25 -12.03 13.31 -3.46
N ASP A 26 -12.86 13.44 -4.50
CA ASP A 26 -13.49 12.32 -5.18
C ASP A 26 -12.48 11.27 -5.63
N PHE A 27 -12.88 10.00 -5.62
CA PHE A 27 -12.06 8.92 -6.16
C PHE A 27 -11.90 9.08 -7.68
N GLY A 28 -10.65 9.11 -8.14
CA GLY A 28 -10.24 9.44 -9.50
C GLY A 28 -9.25 10.61 -9.53
N SER A 29 -9.22 11.44 -8.50
CA SER A 29 -8.30 12.59 -8.39
C SER A 29 -6.83 12.16 -8.31
N CYS A 30 -6.54 10.97 -7.76
CA CYS A 30 -5.20 10.39 -7.71
C CYS A 30 -5.03 9.29 -8.78
N LYS A 31 -5.51 9.46 -10.01
CA LYS A 31 -5.41 8.40 -11.02
C LYS A 31 -3.94 8.11 -11.37
N PRO A 32 -3.47 6.84 -11.29
CA PRO A 32 -2.12 6.50 -11.70
C PRO A 32 -1.91 6.75 -13.19
N SER A 33 -0.69 7.11 -13.58
CA SER A 33 -0.30 7.22 -14.98
C SER A 33 -0.49 5.88 -15.71
N ALA A 34 -0.69 5.90 -17.03
CA ALA A 34 -0.86 4.68 -17.82
C ALA A 34 0.34 3.72 -17.69
N VAL A 35 1.56 4.26 -17.59
CA VAL A 35 2.78 3.48 -17.40
C VAL A 35 2.79 2.81 -16.04
N THR A 36 2.45 3.56 -14.98
CA THR A 36 2.35 3.02 -13.62
C THR A 36 1.26 1.96 -13.52
N ALA A 37 0.09 2.20 -14.10
CA ALA A 37 -1.01 1.24 -14.12
C ALA A 37 -0.62 -0.07 -14.84
N GLY A 38 0.10 0.04 -15.96
CA GLY A 38 0.67 -1.11 -16.67
C GLY A 38 1.69 -1.87 -15.81
N LEU A 39 2.56 -1.16 -15.10
CA LEU A 39 3.55 -1.77 -14.21
C LEU A 39 2.90 -2.49 -13.03
N ILE A 40 1.89 -1.87 -12.40
CA ILE A 40 1.08 -2.49 -11.35
C ILE A 40 0.48 -3.80 -11.87
N SER A 41 -0.19 -3.74 -13.02
CA SER A 41 -0.82 -4.90 -13.65
C SER A 41 0.20 -5.99 -13.97
N LEU A 42 1.37 -5.63 -14.49
CA LEU A 42 2.47 -6.57 -14.75
C LEU A 42 2.91 -7.24 -13.46
N THR A 43 3.17 -6.46 -12.40
CA THR A 43 3.66 -7.02 -11.14
C THR A 43 2.66 -7.94 -10.47
N GLN A 44 1.35 -7.64 -10.56
CA GLN A 44 0.30 -8.47 -9.96
C GLN A 44 0.10 -9.81 -10.68
N ASN A 45 0.51 -9.91 -11.95
CA ASN A 45 0.41 -11.13 -12.76
C ASN A 45 1.69 -11.97 -12.79
N LEU A 46 2.77 -11.52 -12.12
CA LEU A 46 3.99 -12.31 -12.04
C LEU A 46 3.79 -13.57 -11.20
N GLY A 47 4.33 -14.69 -11.67
CA GLY A 47 4.25 -15.97 -10.96
C GLY A 47 4.99 -15.98 -9.62
N LEU A 48 4.63 -16.94 -8.76
CA LEU A 48 5.21 -17.11 -7.41
C LEU A 48 6.57 -17.82 -7.38
N SER A 49 7.19 -18.04 -8.54
CA SER A 49 8.54 -18.58 -8.64
C SER A 49 9.55 -17.65 -7.97
N TRP A 50 10.71 -18.19 -7.61
CA TRP A 50 11.80 -17.40 -7.02
C TRP A 50 12.16 -16.19 -7.90
N PHE A 51 12.23 -16.41 -9.22
CA PHE A 51 12.49 -15.36 -10.19
C PHE A 51 11.35 -14.32 -10.24
N GLY A 52 10.10 -14.77 -10.28
CA GLY A 52 8.92 -13.88 -10.30
C GLY A 52 8.83 -13.00 -9.06
N LYS A 53 9.13 -13.55 -7.88
CA LYS A 53 9.26 -12.78 -6.63
C LYS A 53 10.34 -11.70 -6.73
N ARG A 54 11.53 -12.06 -7.24
CA ARG A 54 12.64 -11.11 -7.38
C ARG A 54 12.30 -9.99 -8.35
N LEU A 55 11.69 -10.33 -9.48
CA LEU A 55 11.24 -9.36 -10.49
C LEU A 55 10.16 -8.44 -9.93
N THR A 56 9.21 -8.96 -9.15
CA THR A 56 8.18 -8.15 -8.46
C THR A 56 8.82 -7.08 -7.58
N TYR A 57 9.82 -7.45 -6.77
CA TYR A 57 10.51 -6.48 -5.90
C TYR A 57 11.28 -5.41 -6.67
N LEU A 58 11.88 -5.78 -7.81
CA LEU A 58 12.59 -4.84 -8.68
C LEU A 58 11.63 -3.86 -9.33
N LEU A 59 10.57 -4.37 -9.99
CA LEU A 59 9.56 -3.55 -10.66
C LEU A 59 8.80 -2.66 -9.68
N ARG A 60 8.50 -3.15 -8.47
CA ARG A 60 7.94 -2.33 -7.39
C ARG A 60 8.81 -1.11 -7.11
N ARG A 61 10.14 -1.27 -7.06
CA ARG A 61 11.05 -0.14 -6.80
C ARG A 61 10.99 0.89 -7.92
N ILE A 62 10.91 0.44 -9.17
CA ILE A 62 10.75 1.32 -10.34
C ILE A 62 9.40 2.04 -10.27
N GLY A 63 8.32 1.32 -9.96
CA GLY A 63 6.98 1.89 -9.86
C GLY A 63 6.87 2.97 -8.80
N LEU A 64 7.46 2.75 -7.63
CA LEU A 64 7.49 3.75 -6.56
C LEU A 64 8.27 5.02 -6.93
N LEU A 65 9.27 4.94 -7.82
CA LEU A 65 9.99 6.12 -8.29
C LEU A 65 9.20 6.91 -9.34
N MET A 66 8.26 6.27 -10.03
CA MET A 66 7.44 6.86 -11.09
C MET A 66 6.06 7.34 -10.60
N MET A 67 5.69 6.99 -9.36
CA MET A 67 4.41 7.36 -8.77
C MET A 67 4.48 8.71 -8.09
N GLY A 68 3.32 9.38 -8.05
CA GLY A 68 3.09 10.47 -7.11
C GLY A 68 2.71 9.95 -5.72
N GLU A 69 2.27 10.86 -4.85
CA GLU A 69 1.95 10.57 -3.45
C GLU A 69 0.86 9.50 -3.26
N CYS A 70 -0.12 9.45 -4.16
CA CYS A 70 -1.30 8.60 -4.07
C CYS A 70 -1.62 7.92 -5.41
N ALA A 71 -2.36 6.81 -5.34
CA ALA A 71 -2.98 6.15 -6.48
C ALA A 71 -4.36 5.61 -6.16
N ASP A 72 -5.34 6.04 -6.96
CA ASP A 72 -6.70 5.52 -6.96
C ASP A 72 -6.76 4.27 -7.84
N VAL A 73 -7.03 3.13 -7.21
CA VAL A 73 -7.04 1.81 -7.84
C VAL A 73 -8.25 0.99 -7.37
N THR A 74 -8.66 0.02 -8.18
CA THR A 74 -9.69 -0.96 -7.77
C THR A 74 -9.00 -2.29 -7.51
N ILE A 75 -8.97 -2.72 -6.25
CA ILE A 75 -8.32 -3.97 -5.83
C ILE A 75 -9.33 -4.78 -5.01
N PHE A 76 -9.41 -6.08 -5.30
CA PHE A 76 -10.39 -6.99 -4.70
C PHE A 76 -11.85 -6.56 -4.84
N GLY A 77 -12.20 -5.70 -5.81
CA GLY A 77 -13.56 -5.18 -5.99
C GLY A 77 -13.85 -3.87 -5.25
N ALA A 78 -12.92 -3.39 -4.42
CA ALA A 78 -13.04 -2.13 -3.71
C ALA A 78 -12.28 -0.99 -4.39
N ARG A 79 -12.86 0.22 -4.40
CA ARG A 79 -12.20 1.47 -4.80
C ARG A 79 -11.32 1.96 -3.65
N LEU A 80 -10.00 1.95 -3.83
CA LEU A 80 -9.02 2.30 -2.81
C LEU A 80 -8.10 3.44 -3.27
N ARG A 81 -7.87 4.42 -2.39
CA ARG A 81 -6.80 5.41 -2.53
C ARG A 81 -5.60 4.92 -1.74
N ILE A 82 -4.49 4.67 -2.43
CA ILE A 82 -3.28 4.06 -1.87
C ILE A 82 -2.14 5.09 -1.85
N TYR A 83 -1.48 5.26 -0.72
CA TYR A 83 -0.30 6.04 -0.37
C TYR A 83 0.94 5.15 -0.20
N PRO A 84 1.58 4.74 -1.30
CA PRO A 84 2.58 3.69 -1.26
C PRO A 84 3.95 4.18 -0.79
N HIS A 85 4.22 5.47 -0.54
CA HIS A 85 5.58 5.92 -0.18
C HIS A 85 6.01 5.50 1.23
N ASN A 86 5.11 5.63 2.21
CA ASN A 86 5.45 5.44 3.62
C ASN A 86 4.70 4.28 4.30
N ASN A 87 3.92 3.51 3.56
CA ASN A 87 3.18 2.37 4.11
C ASN A 87 3.55 1.05 3.40
N VAL A 88 4.13 0.11 4.16
CA VAL A 88 4.56 -1.20 3.65
C VAL A 88 3.38 -2.04 3.18
N SER A 89 2.26 -2.00 3.90
CA SER A 89 1.04 -2.73 3.54
C SER A 89 0.50 -2.23 2.22
N GLU A 90 0.45 -0.90 2.04
CA GLU A 90 -0.01 -0.25 0.83
C GLU A 90 0.89 -0.53 -0.39
N LYS A 91 2.21 -0.53 -0.20
CA LYS A 91 3.16 -0.99 -1.23
C LYS A 91 2.84 -2.42 -1.69
N ARG A 92 2.50 -3.31 -0.75
CA ARG A 92 2.22 -4.72 -1.06
C ARG A 92 0.86 -4.91 -1.71
N VAL A 93 -0.16 -4.21 -1.21
CA VAL A 93 -1.49 -4.18 -1.83
C VAL A 93 -1.40 -3.67 -3.26
N LEU A 94 -0.53 -2.69 -3.54
CA LEU A 94 -0.43 -2.16 -4.89
C LEU A 94 0.34 -3.07 -5.85
N PHE A 95 1.53 -3.55 -5.47
CA PHE A 95 2.46 -4.22 -6.41
C PHE A 95 2.59 -5.73 -6.22
N ALA A 96 2.10 -6.29 -5.12
CA ALA A 96 2.46 -7.64 -4.70
C ALA A 96 1.27 -8.44 -4.14
N THR A 97 0.05 -8.19 -4.64
CA THR A 97 -1.17 -8.89 -4.21
C THR A 97 -1.08 -10.40 -4.40
N GLN A 98 -0.33 -10.87 -5.39
CA GLN A 98 -0.10 -12.29 -5.63
C GLN A 98 0.62 -12.98 -4.46
N LEU A 99 1.39 -12.24 -3.67
CA LEU A 99 2.10 -12.77 -2.50
C LEU A 99 1.22 -12.90 -1.25
N PHE A 100 -0.04 -12.45 -1.32
CA PHE A 100 -1.00 -12.69 -0.24
C PHE A 100 -1.56 -14.11 -0.32
N ASP A 101 -2.03 -14.60 0.82
CA ASP A 101 -2.63 -15.91 0.88
C ASP A 101 -3.83 -16.00 -0.11
N PRO A 102 -3.89 -17.02 -0.98
CA PRO A 102 -4.97 -17.14 -1.94
C PRO A 102 -6.36 -17.22 -1.30
N ALA A 103 -6.51 -17.91 -0.16
CA ALA A 103 -7.79 -18.05 0.52
C ALA A 103 -8.25 -16.71 1.12
N GLU A 104 -7.34 -15.93 1.71
CA GLU A 104 -7.64 -14.58 2.19
C GLU A 104 -8.06 -13.66 1.04
N ARG A 105 -7.37 -13.73 -0.10
CA ARG A 105 -7.71 -12.90 -1.27
C ARG A 105 -9.10 -13.19 -1.81
N ASP A 106 -9.47 -14.46 -1.87
CA ASP A 106 -10.78 -14.86 -2.38
C ASP A 106 -11.89 -14.52 -1.37
N ALA A 107 -11.63 -14.65 -0.06
CA ALA A 107 -12.52 -14.14 0.97
C ALA A 107 -12.71 -12.62 0.87
N LEU A 108 -11.64 -11.84 0.70
CA LEU A 108 -11.71 -10.39 0.55
C LEU A 108 -12.52 -9.99 -0.70
N LYS A 109 -12.31 -10.64 -1.84
CA LYS A 109 -13.12 -10.40 -3.04
C LYS A 109 -14.60 -10.71 -2.83
N ALA A 110 -14.92 -11.79 -2.12
CA ALA A 110 -16.30 -12.18 -1.84
C ALA A 110 -16.98 -11.16 -0.90
N LEU A 111 -16.23 -10.60 0.05
CA LEU A 111 -16.74 -9.65 1.04
C LEU A 111 -16.78 -8.21 0.53
N ALA A 112 -15.94 -7.83 -0.43
CA ALA A 112 -15.86 -6.48 -1.00
C ALA A 112 -16.99 -6.17 -2.00
N ALA A 113 -18.23 -6.48 -1.60
CA ALA A 113 -19.43 -6.09 -2.34
C ALA A 113 -19.69 -4.57 -2.22
N PRO A 114 -20.38 -3.94 -3.18
CA PRO A 114 -20.82 -2.55 -3.04
C PRO A 114 -21.61 -2.34 -1.74
N GLY A 115 -21.16 -1.40 -0.90
CA GLY A 115 -21.77 -1.11 0.40
C GLY A 115 -21.31 -2.00 1.56
N ALA A 116 -20.32 -2.87 1.34
CA ALA A 116 -19.69 -3.61 2.43
C ALA A 116 -19.04 -2.67 3.46
N VAL A 117 -19.25 -2.98 4.74
CA VAL A 117 -18.67 -2.25 5.88
C VAL A 117 -17.72 -3.19 6.62
N PHE A 118 -16.51 -2.72 6.90
CA PHE A 118 -15.56 -3.42 7.76
C PHE A 118 -15.90 -3.07 9.22
N LEU A 119 -16.23 -4.08 10.03
CA LEU A 119 -16.62 -3.95 11.44
C LEU A 119 -15.41 -4.09 12.38
#